data_AF-A0A6G3R074-F1
#
_entry.id   AF-A0A6G3R074-F1
#
_cell.length_a   1.000
_cell.length_b   1.000
_cell.length_c   1.000
_cell.angle_alpha   90.00
_cell.angle_beta   90.00
_cell.angle_gamma   90.00
#
_symmetry.space_group_name_H-M   'P 1'
#
loop_
_entity.id
_entity.type
_entity.pdbx_description
1 polymer ?
#
loop_
_entity_poly.entity_id
_entity_poly.type
_entity_poly.pdbx_seq_one_letter_code
_entity_poly.pdbx_strand_id
1 'polypeptide(L)'
;CRVVTVEPVPRLARLLAATAPPNVRVVRAAASDRPGIAQLWLPSGDRGERGVSSLVRRDIHDDVLDVTCVALDDLGLKDVGFVKIDVDGNESAVLRGATGVLARDRPALFVELETRIQPVAPVVTYLSLLGYDGWVLPAGDWIPLSRFPLEAHQAEACHVATLGLLRRVLPSGLLRGPRYVNSVLFLPDGRRPGEYPMRDDGARADRKTPR
;
A
#
# COMPACT_ATOMS: atom_id res chain seq x y z
N CYS A 1 -15.90 1.88 11.54
CA CYS A 1 -14.96 1.32 10.56
C CYS A 1 -14.17 0.16 11.19
N ARG A 2 -14.06 -1.00 10.54
CA ARG A 2 -13.18 -2.12 10.96
C ARG A 2 -11.92 -2.12 10.08
N VAL A 3 -10.78 -2.50 10.62
CA VAL A 3 -9.50 -2.55 9.90
C VAL A 3 -8.90 -3.95 10.06
N VAL A 4 -8.39 -4.50 8.97
CA VAL A 4 -7.56 -5.71 8.99
C VAL A 4 -6.19 -5.33 8.46
N THR A 5 -5.15 -5.59 9.25
CA THR A 5 -3.76 -5.38 8.83
C THR A 5 -3.06 -6.73 8.69
N VAL A 6 -2.28 -6.89 7.63
CA VAL A 6 -1.52 -8.11 7.33
C VAL A 6 -0.05 -7.75 7.42
N GLU A 7 0.64 -8.25 8.45
CA GLU A 7 2.02 -7.87 8.79
C GLU A 7 2.89 -9.13 8.95
N PRO A 8 3.85 -9.38 8.04
CA PRO A 8 4.66 -10.59 8.09
C PRO A 8 5.72 -10.57 9.19
N VAL A 9 6.23 -9.39 9.58
CA VAL A 9 7.31 -9.27 10.55
C VAL A 9 6.78 -9.57 11.96
N PRO A 10 7.23 -10.65 12.63
CA PRO A 10 6.68 -11.11 13.90
C PRO A 10 6.73 -10.09 15.04
N ARG A 11 7.76 -9.24 15.05
CA ARG A 11 7.92 -8.20 16.05
C ARG A 11 6.93 -7.05 15.82
N LEU A 12 6.78 -6.60 14.56
CA LEU A 12 5.83 -5.55 14.21
C LEU A 12 4.39 -6.02 14.42
N ALA A 13 4.04 -7.23 13.97
CA ALA A 13 2.72 -7.80 14.19
C ALA A 13 2.34 -7.85 15.68
N ARG A 14 3.29 -8.21 16.56
CA ARG A 14 3.09 -8.17 18.02
C ARG A 14 2.89 -6.75 18.55
N LEU A 15 3.69 -5.78 18.08
CA LEU A 15 3.57 -4.39 18.50
C LEU A 15 2.22 -3.79 18.07
N LEU A 16 1.80 -4.05 16.83
CA LEU A 16 0.50 -3.66 16.32
C LEU A 16 -0.62 -4.31 17.13
N ALA A 17 -0.54 -5.61 17.41
CA ALA A 17 -1.57 -6.29 18.20
C ALA A 17 -1.68 -5.75 19.63
N ALA A 18 -0.59 -5.25 20.20
CA ALA A 18 -0.56 -4.70 21.56
C ALA A 18 -1.05 -3.24 21.64
N THR A 19 -0.93 -2.46 20.56
CA THR A 19 -1.19 -1.01 20.58
C THR A 19 -2.36 -0.58 19.72
N ALA A 20 -2.85 -1.44 18.82
CA ALA A 20 -3.90 -1.09 17.90
C ALA A 20 -5.26 -0.88 18.60
N PRO A 21 -6.10 0.03 18.08
CA PRO A 21 -7.46 0.21 18.57
C PRO A 21 -8.33 -1.07 18.46
N PRO A 22 -9.42 -1.20 19.25
CA PRO A 22 -10.25 -2.41 19.28
C PRO A 22 -10.90 -2.82 17.95
N ASN A 23 -10.99 -1.90 16.99
CA ASN A 23 -11.54 -2.16 15.67
C ASN A 23 -10.51 -2.72 14.67
N VAL A 24 -9.27 -2.97 15.10
CA VAL A 24 -8.18 -3.49 14.27
C VAL A 24 -7.93 -4.97 14.55
N ARG A 25 -7.97 -5.80 13.50
CA ARG A 25 -7.50 -7.20 13.52
C ARG A 25 -6.13 -7.28 12.88
N VAL A 26 -5.15 -7.80 13.61
CA VAL A 26 -3.80 -8.06 13.08
C VAL A 26 -3.69 -9.51 12.62
N VAL A 27 -3.30 -9.72 11.36
CA VAL A 27 -2.98 -11.03 10.79
C VAL A 27 -1.47 -11.10 10.60
N ARG A 28 -0.81 -11.97 11.36
CA ARG A 28 0.64 -12.20 11.20
C ARG A 28 0.89 -13.13 10.03
N ALA A 29 0.99 -12.56 8.84
CA ALA A 29 1.28 -13.24 7.58
C ALA A 29 1.74 -12.21 6.54
N ALA A 30 2.35 -12.67 5.46
CA ALA A 30 2.48 -11.92 4.23
C ALA A 30 1.22 -12.10 3.37
N ALA A 31 0.72 -11.04 2.77
CA ALA A 31 -0.31 -11.14 1.74
C ALA A 31 0.31 -11.69 0.45
N SER A 32 -0.34 -12.68 -0.17
CA SER A 32 0.11 -13.30 -1.43
C SER A 32 -1.07 -13.90 -2.19
N ASP A 33 -0.81 -14.64 -3.27
CA ASP A 33 -1.84 -15.29 -4.10
C ASP A 33 -2.32 -16.64 -3.58
N ARG A 34 -1.65 -17.20 -2.56
CA ARG A 34 -2.01 -18.49 -1.94
C ARG A 34 -1.44 -18.62 -0.52
N PRO A 35 -2.05 -19.47 0.32
CA PRO A 35 -1.47 -19.83 1.61
C PRO A 35 -0.17 -20.63 1.45
N GLY A 36 0.73 -20.52 2.43
CA GLY A 36 1.99 -21.26 2.43
C GLY A 36 3.05 -20.62 3.30
N ILE A 37 4.31 -21.00 3.09
CA ILE A 37 5.48 -20.35 3.67
C ILE A 37 6.26 -19.66 2.54
N ALA A 38 6.74 -18.45 2.81
CA ALA A 38 7.64 -17.73 1.91
C ALA A 38 8.80 -17.13 2.70
N GLN A 39 9.88 -16.83 1.98
CA GLN A 39 11.04 -16.14 2.51
C GLN A 39 10.80 -14.63 2.45
N LEU A 40 10.74 -13.99 3.61
CA LEU A 40 10.80 -12.55 3.76
C LEU A 40 12.25 -12.12 3.89
N TRP A 41 12.71 -11.30 2.95
CA TRP A 41 14.06 -10.76 2.92
C TRP A 41 14.13 -9.45 3.69
N LEU A 42 15.18 -9.29 4.50
CA LEU A 42 15.41 -8.17 5.40
C LEU A 42 16.78 -7.56 5.08
N PRO A 43 16.94 -6.23 5.15
CA PRO A 43 18.27 -5.65 5.00
C PRO A 43 19.17 -5.96 6.20
N SER A 44 20.49 -5.89 6.00
CA SER A 44 21.49 -6.26 7.02
C SER A 44 21.19 -5.67 8.40
N GLY A 45 21.07 -6.53 9.41
CA GLY A 45 20.84 -6.12 10.80
C GLY A 45 19.46 -5.48 11.04
N ASP A 46 18.53 -5.56 10.08
CA ASP A 46 17.16 -5.13 10.26
C ASP A 46 16.37 -6.14 11.07
N ARG A 47 15.42 -5.65 11.85
CA ARG A 47 14.37 -6.46 12.47
C ARG A 47 12.99 -6.17 11.87
N GLY A 48 12.97 -5.58 10.67
CA GLY A 48 11.80 -5.13 9.92
C GLY A 48 11.41 -3.67 10.19
N GLU A 49 12.25 -2.90 10.86
CA GLU A 49 11.95 -1.54 11.33
C GLU A 49 12.06 -0.48 10.21
N ARG A 50 12.83 -0.76 9.15
CA ARG A 50 13.03 0.19 8.05
C ARG A 50 11.90 0.19 7.01
N GLY A 51 10.94 -0.74 7.09
CA GLY A 51 9.80 -0.79 6.18
C GLY A 51 10.20 -1.06 4.72
N VAL A 52 11.25 -1.85 4.50
CA VAL A 52 11.76 -2.24 3.17
C VAL A 52 11.90 -3.77 3.02
N SER A 53 11.27 -4.53 3.93
CA SER A 53 11.30 -5.99 3.90
C SER A 53 10.35 -6.52 2.83
N SER A 54 10.80 -7.47 2.01
CA SER A 54 10.03 -7.93 0.85
C SER A 54 10.12 -9.44 0.64
N LEU A 55 9.08 -10.03 0.01
CA LEU A 55 9.16 -11.39 -0.51
C LEU A 55 10.02 -11.48 -1.79
N VAL A 56 10.40 -10.34 -2.37
CA VAL A 56 11.30 -10.21 -3.51
C VAL A 56 12.71 -9.89 -3.00
N ARG A 57 13.67 -10.78 -3.29
CA ARG A 57 15.08 -10.56 -2.92
C ARG A 57 15.70 -9.43 -3.74
N ARG A 58 16.52 -8.60 -3.09
CA ARG A 58 17.27 -7.48 -3.67
C ARG A 58 18.67 -7.41 -3.02
N ASP A 59 19.57 -6.65 -3.62
CA ASP A 59 20.98 -6.53 -3.16
C ASP A 59 21.12 -5.89 -1.77
N ILE A 60 20.09 -5.18 -1.30
CA ILE A 60 20.06 -4.61 0.04
C ILE A 60 19.75 -5.64 1.13
N HIS A 61 19.32 -6.86 0.75
CA HIS A 61 18.86 -7.90 1.67
C HIS A 61 19.95 -8.94 1.97
N ASP A 62 20.31 -9.04 3.24
CA ASP A 62 21.30 -9.99 3.75
C ASP A 62 20.69 -11.04 4.69
N ASP A 63 19.54 -10.72 5.30
CA ASP A 63 18.85 -11.57 6.26
C ASP A 63 17.56 -12.14 5.66
N VAL A 64 17.12 -13.30 6.15
CA VAL A 64 15.91 -13.98 5.68
C VAL A 64 15.10 -14.53 6.86
N LEU A 65 13.78 -14.45 6.75
CA LEU A 65 12.83 -14.98 7.71
C LEU A 65 11.72 -15.75 7.00
N ASP A 66 11.45 -16.98 7.44
CA ASP A 66 10.27 -17.70 6.99
C ASP A 66 9.00 -17.11 7.61
N VAL A 67 8.06 -16.74 6.75
CA VAL A 67 6.77 -16.17 7.13
C VAL A 67 5.63 -16.94 6.48
N THR A 68 4.50 -17.02 7.19
CA THR A 68 3.25 -17.53 6.65
C THR A 68 2.71 -16.58 5.59
N CYS A 69 2.15 -17.12 4.52
CA CYS A 69 1.43 -16.40 3.49
C CYS A 69 -0.08 -16.63 3.62
N VAL A 70 -0.86 -15.64 3.20
CA VAL A 70 -2.33 -15.73 3.14
C VAL A 70 -2.86 -14.99 1.92
N ALA A 71 -3.91 -15.54 1.28
CA ALA A 71 -4.68 -14.81 0.29
C ALA A 71 -5.74 -13.94 1.00
N LEU A 72 -5.98 -12.72 0.52
CA LEU A 72 -6.98 -11.84 1.11
C LEU A 72 -8.39 -12.44 1.04
N ASP A 73 -8.68 -13.23 0.00
CA ASP A 73 -9.94 -13.96 -0.16
C ASP A 73 -10.18 -14.99 0.96
N ASP A 74 -9.11 -15.54 1.56
CA ASP A 74 -9.20 -16.53 2.65
C ASP A 74 -9.49 -15.88 4.02
N LEU A 75 -9.37 -14.55 4.14
CA LEU A 75 -9.50 -13.85 5.41
C LEU A 75 -10.96 -13.60 5.85
N GLY A 76 -11.93 -14.04 5.04
CA GLY A 76 -13.37 -13.88 5.30
C GLY A 76 -13.82 -12.42 5.34
N LEU A 77 -13.11 -11.54 4.63
CA LEU A 77 -13.42 -10.10 4.58
C LEU A 77 -14.76 -9.87 3.86
N LYS A 78 -15.50 -8.86 4.32
CA LYS A 78 -16.79 -8.42 3.77
C LYS A 78 -16.86 -6.90 3.85
N ASP A 79 -17.62 -6.30 2.94
CA ASP A 79 -17.86 -4.85 2.88
C ASP A 79 -16.55 -4.04 2.86
N VAL A 80 -15.55 -4.52 2.11
CA VAL A 80 -14.24 -3.87 2.00
C VAL A 80 -14.37 -2.61 1.15
N GLY A 81 -14.32 -1.44 1.79
CA GLY A 81 -14.38 -0.15 1.09
C GLY A 81 -13.03 0.38 0.60
N PHE A 82 -11.92 -0.07 1.20
CA PHE A 82 -10.58 0.43 0.91
C PHE A 82 -9.51 -0.63 1.18
N VAL A 83 -8.48 -0.68 0.33
CA VAL A 83 -7.29 -1.54 0.52
C VAL A 83 -6.03 -0.72 0.23
N LYS A 84 -5.09 -0.70 1.19
CA LYS A 84 -3.72 -0.24 0.96
C LYS A 84 -2.84 -1.46 0.62
N ILE A 85 -2.02 -1.37 -0.42
CA ILE A 85 -1.03 -2.38 -0.80
C ILE A 85 0.34 -1.70 -0.88
N ASP A 86 1.24 -2.14 -0.02
CA ASP A 86 2.59 -1.63 0.13
C ASP A 86 3.44 -2.80 0.61
N VAL A 87 3.90 -3.62 -0.33
CA VAL A 87 4.52 -4.93 -0.09
C VAL A 87 5.84 -5.11 -0.86
N ASP A 88 6.41 -4.00 -1.31
CA ASP A 88 7.70 -3.90 -1.99
C ASP A 88 7.92 -4.97 -3.06
N GLY A 89 7.05 -5.03 -4.07
CA GLY A 89 7.22 -5.88 -5.25
C GLY A 89 6.32 -7.12 -5.30
N ASN A 90 5.60 -7.44 -4.22
CA ASN A 90 4.64 -8.54 -4.22
C ASN A 90 3.20 -8.12 -4.60
N GLU A 91 3.01 -6.91 -5.11
CA GLU A 91 1.67 -6.31 -5.35
C GLU A 91 0.82 -7.19 -6.28
N SER A 92 1.44 -7.72 -7.34
CA SER A 92 0.74 -8.59 -8.30
C SER A 92 0.19 -9.87 -7.65
N ALA A 93 0.93 -10.48 -6.71
CA ALA A 93 0.46 -11.68 -6.02
C ALA A 93 -0.65 -11.33 -5.01
N VAL A 94 -0.49 -10.23 -4.27
CA VAL A 94 -1.55 -9.73 -3.36
C VAL A 94 -2.86 -9.51 -4.10
N LEU A 95 -2.79 -8.86 -5.28
CA LEU A 95 -3.97 -8.58 -6.10
C LEU A 95 -4.64 -9.86 -6.60
N ARG A 96 -3.86 -10.86 -7.06
CA ARG A 96 -4.41 -12.16 -7.43
C ARG A 96 -5.09 -12.87 -6.26
N GLY A 97 -4.48 -12.84 -5.07
CA GLY A 97 -5.06 -13.38 -3.84
C GLY A 97 -6.24 -12.59 -3.27
N ALA A 98 -6.59 -11.46 -3.88
CA ALA A 98 -7.71 -10.61 -3.50
C ALA A 98 -8.80 -10.56 -4.59
N THR A 99 -8.71 -11.39 -5.65
CA THR A 99 -9.60 -11.32 -6.82
C THR A 99 -11.08 -11.31 -6.41
N GLY A 100 -11.47 -12.18 -5.47
CA GLY A 100 -12.83 -12.30 -4.98
C GLY A 100 -13.30 -11.07 -4.21
N VAL A 101 -12.45 -10.50 -3.35
CA VAL A 101 -12.71 -9.22 -2.66
C VAL A 101 -12.84 -8.07 -3.67
N LEU A 102 -11.93 -7.97 -4.64
CA LEU A 102 -11.90 -6.88 -5.63
C LEU A 102 -13.11 -6.91 -6.57
N ALA A 103 -13.55 -8.11 -6.96
CA ALA A 103 -14.72 -8.29 -7.82
C ALA A 103 -16.03 -8.03 -7.07
N ARG A 104 -16.13 -8.47 -5.81
CA ARG A 104 -17.35 -8.39 -5.01
C ARG A 104 -17.58 -7.00 -4.41
N ASP A 105 -16.57 -6.45 -3.72
CA ASP A 105 -16.75 -5.27 -2.87
C ASP A 105 -16.36 -3.96 -3.59
N ARG A 106 -15.65 -4.06 -4.72
CA ARG A 106 -15.17 -2.90 -5.51
C ARG A 106 -14.49 -1.82 -4.63
N PRO A 107 -13.54 -2.14 -3.74
CA PRO A 107 -12.89 -1.16 -2.87
C PRO A 107 -12.14 -0.08 -3.66
N ALA A 108 -11.91 1.09 -3.07
CA ALA A 108 -10.82 1.95 -3.55
C ALA A 108 -9.46 1.32 -3.18
N LEU A 109 -8.47 1.35 -4.08
CA LEU A 109 -7.15 0.78 -3.83
C LEU A 109 -6.09 1.86 -3.79
N PHE A 110 -5.20 1.82 -2.81
CA PHE A 110 -4.01 2.66 -2.76
C PHE A 110 -2.78 1.78 -2.79
N VAL A 111 -2.11 1.74 -3.94
CA VAL A 111 -1.03 0.79 -4.23
C VAL A 111 0.27 1.57 -4.42
N GLU A 112 1.32 1.19 -3.69
CA GLU A 112 2.68 1.69 -3.94
C GLU A 112 3.33 0.88 -5.07
N LEU A 113 3.63 1.55 -6.17
CA LEU A 113 4.26 1.00 -7.36
C LEU A 113 5.69 1.51 -7.46
N GLU A 114 6.66 0.61 -7.30
CA GLU A 114 8.08 0.93 -7.30
C GLU A 114 8.80 0.21 -8.46
N THR A 115 9.07 0.96 -9.53
CA THR A 115 9.67 0.42 -10.76
C THR A 115 11.09 -0.09 -10.58
N ARG A 116 11.79 0.37 -9.53
CA ARG A 116 13.11 -0.14 -9.15
C ARG A 116 13.07 -1.54 -8.51
N ILE A 117 11.88 -2.02 -8.14
CA ILE A 117 11.69 -3.34 -7.53
C ILE A 117 11.05 -4.31 -8.52
N GLN A 118 9.94 -3.93 -9.15
CA GLN A 118 9.23 -4.75 -10.14
C GLN A 118 8.60 -3.88 -11.24
N PRO A 119 8.40 -4.42 -12.46
CA PRO A 119 7.63 -3.73 -13.50
C PRO A 119 6.21 -3.41 -13.02
N VAL A 120 5.70 -2.22 -13.36
CA VAL A 120 4.35 -1.78 -12.92
C VAL A 120 3.24 -2.26 -13.85
N ALA A 121 3.57 -2.56 -15.11
CA ALA A 121 2.63 -2.96 -16.15
C ALA A 121 1.73 -4.16 -15.77
N PRO A 122 2.21 -5.23 -15.10
CA PRO A 122 1.35 -6.34 -14.68
C PRO A 122 0.24 -5.91 -13.71
N VAL A 123 0.56 -5.04 -12.74
CA VAL A 123 -0.42 -4.53 -11.76
C VAL A 123 -1.46 -3.66 -12.47
N VAL A 124 -1.00 -2.71 -13.29
CA VAL A 124 -1.88 -1.80 -14.03
C VAL A 124 -2.81 -2.59 -14.95
N THR A 125 -2.27 -3.53 -15.72
CA THR A 125 -3.04 -4.36 -16.66
C THR A 125 -4.10 -5.18 -15.93
N TYR A 126 -3.71 -5.86 -14.85
CA TYR A 126 -4.64 -6.69 -14.07
C TYR A 126 -5.79 -5.86 -13.49
N LEU A 127 -5.50 -4.70 -12.91
CA LEU A 127 -6.52 -3.81 -12.36
C LEU A 127 -7.42 -3.21 -13.45
N SER A 128 -6.86 -2.83 -14.60
CA SER A 128 -7.66 -2.37 -15.75
C SER A 128 -8.61 -3.45 -16.27
N LEU A 129 -8.19 -4.72 -16.33
CA LEU A 129 -9.06 -5.84 -16.69
C LEU A 129 -10.21 -6.04 -15.69
N LEU A 130 -10.02 -5.67 -14.43
CA LEU A 130 -11.07 -5.64 -13.40
C LEU A 130 -11.89 -4.33 -13.42
N GLY A 131 -11.69 -3.45 -14.40
CA GLY A 131 -12.43 -2.19 -14.52
C GLY A 131 -12.04 -1.14 -13.48
N TYR A 132 -10.76 -1.08 -13.12
CA TYR A 132 -10.18 -0.01 -12.29
C TYR A 132 -9.35 0.96 -13.14
N ASP A 133 -9.50 2.25 -12.82
CA ASP A 133 -8.70 3.34 -13.38
C ASP A 133 -7.71 3.87 -12.33
N GLY A 134 -6.45 4.02 -12.72
CA GLY A 134 -5.39 4.54 -11.86
C GLY A 134 -5.27 6.06 -11.90
N TRP A 135 -4.91 6.67 -10.77
CA TRP A 135 -4.73 8.10 -10.57
C TRP A 135 -3.49 8.38 -9.72
N VAL A 136 -2.74 9.42 -10.07
CA VAL A 136 -1.57 9.88 -9.32
C VAL A 136 -1.71 11.34 -8.92
N LEU A 137 -1.02 11.73 -7.85
CA LEU A 137 -1.04 13.09 -7.29
C LEU A 137 0.40 13.64 -7.20
N PRO A 138 1.05 13.97 -8.33
CA PRO A 138 2.46 14.42 -8.35
C PRO A 138 2.67 15.75 -7.64
N ALA A 139 1.64 16.57 -7.52
CA ALA A 139 1.67 17.84 -6.81
C ALA A 139 0.39 18.04 -6.00
N GLY A 140 -0.63 18.67 -6.62
CA GLY A 140 -1.93 18.96 -5.99
C GLY A 140 -3.14 18.54 -6.81
N ASP A 141 -2.95 18.17 -8.08
CA ASP A 141 -4.03 17.75 -8.97
C ASP A 141 -3.94 16.25 -9.30
N TRP A 142 -5.09 15.60 -9.28
CA TRP A 142 -5.19 14.20 -9.70
C TRP A 142 -5.05 14.08 -11.21
N ILE A 143 -4.10 13.26 -11.64
CA ILE A 143 -3.83 12.96 -13.05
C ILE A 143 -4.12 11.48 -13.30
N PRO A 144 -4.87 11.12 -14.36
CA PRO A 144 -5.01 9.73 -14.77
C PRO A 144 -3.65 9.10 -15.01
N LEU A 145 -3.42 7.90 -14.47
CA LEU A 145 -2.16 7.17 -14.64
C LEU A 145 -1.84 6.95 -16.13
N SER A 146 -2.86 6.73 -16.96
CA SER A 146 -2.72 6.60 -18.42
C SER A 146 -2.12 7.83 -19.12
N ARG A 147 -2.13 8.99 -18.46
CA ARG A 147 -1.57 10.26 -18.95
C ARG A 147 -0.30 10.66 -18.21
N PHE A 148 0.17 9.84 -17.28
CA PHE A 148 1.35 10.11 -16.47
C PHE A 148 2.42 9.03 -16.72
N PRO A 149 3.57 9.39 -17.31
CA PRO A 149 4.63 8.41 -17.60
C PRO A 149 5.37 8.04 -16.30
N LEU A 150 4.74 7.19 -15.47
CA LEU A 150 5.19 6.86 -14.12
C LEU A 150 6.62 6.32 -14.09
N GLU A 151 6.97 5.41 -15.00
CA GLU A 151 8.30 4.81 -15.07
C GLU A 151 9.38 5.84 -15.40
N ALA A 152 9.14 6.68 -16.42
CA ALA A 152 10.07 7.75 -16.79
C ALA A 152 10.22 8.77 -15.66
N HIS A 153 9.11 9.18 -15.03
CA HIS A 153 9.12 10.08 -13.89
C HIS A 153 9.93 9.52 -12.72
N GLN A 154 9.76 8.23 -12.39
CA GLN A 154 10.53 7.59 -11.31
C GLN A 154 12.02 7.47 -11.66
N ALA A 155 12.38 7.23 -12.92
CA ALA A 155 13.77 7.21 -13.37
C ALA A 155 14.44 8.59 -13.22
N GLU A 156 13.75 9.66 -13.60
CA GLU A 156 14.24 11.05 -13.49
C GLU A 156 14.31 11.51 -12.02
N ALA A 157 13.31 11.15 -11.20
CA ALA A 157 13.21 11.55 -9.80
C ALA A 157 13.92 10.58 -8.84
N CYS A 158 14.64 9.56 -9.32
CA CYS A 158 15.26 8.54 -8.47
C CYS A 158 16.25 9.14 -7.46
N HIS A 159 16.94 10.22 -7.83
CA HIS A 159 17.85 10.96 -6.96
C HIS A 159 17.11 11.75 -5.84
N VAL A 160 15.81 12.01 -6.01
CA VAL A 160 14.97 12.59 -4.94
C VAL A 160 14.50 11.51 -3.97
N ALA A 161 14.36 10.26 -4.43
CA ALA A 161 14.02 9.14 -3.55
C ALA A 161 15.11 8.86 -2.50
N THR A 162 16.37 9.21 -2.77
CA THR A 162 17.50 9.05 -1.82
C THR A 162 17.66 10.21 -0.84
N LEU A 163 16.97 11.34 -1.07
CA LEU A 163 16.94 12.46 -0.13
C LEU A 163 15.92 12.14 0.97
N GLY A 164 16.42 11.93 2.19
CA GLY A 164 15.64 11.41 3.33
C GLY A 164 14.30 12.09 3.61
N LEU A 165 13.47 11.41 4.42
CA LEU A 165 12.07 11.74 4.76
C LEU A 165 11.78 13.25 4.88
N LEU A 166 12.67 14.04 5.48
CA LEU A 166 12.54 15.49 5.67
C LEU A 166 12.19 16.28 4.40
N ARG A 167 12.76 15.96 3.23
CA ARG A 167 12.42 16.67 1.98
C ARG A 167 11.07 16.25 1.39
N ARG A 168 10.53 15.10 1.80
CA ARG A 168 9.23 14.57 1.34
C ARG A 168 8.03 15.13 2.13
N VAL A 169 8.24 15.61 3.36
CA VAL A 169 7.15 16.07 4.27
C VAL A 169 7.03 17.59 4.43
N LEU A 170 8.02 18.38 3.98
CA LEU A 170 7.96 19.85 4.14
C LEU A 170 6.92 20.48 3.20
N PRO A 171 5.90 21.19 3.73
CA PRO A 171 4.97 21.93 2.91
C PRO A 171 5.60 23.25 2.47
N SER A 172 5.48 23.52 1.17
CA SER A 172 5.55 24.82 0.49
C SER A 172 6.93 25.46 0.20
N GLY A 173 7.06 25.92 -1.04
CA GLY A 173 7.74 27.17 -1.36
C GLY A 173 9.08 27.05 -2.09
N LEU A 174 10.17 26.73 -1.37
CA LEU A 174 11.50 27.16 -1.79
C LEU A 174 12.43 26.09 -2.41
N LEU A 175 12.04 24.81 -2.41
CA LEU A 175 12.90 23.71 -2.89
C LEU A 175 12.13 22.78 -3.84
N ARG A 176 11.64 23.31 -4.97
CA ARG A 176 10.92 22.51 -5.99
C ARG A 176 11.89 21.68 -6.84
N GLY A 177 12.34 20.56 -6.29
CA GLY A 177 12.66 19.39 -7.12
C GLY A 177 11.37 18.59 -7.40
N PRO A 178 11.32 17.78 -8.47
CA PRO A 178 10.17 16.91 -8.75
C PRO A 178 9.92 15.96 -7.57
N ARG A 179 8.66 15.83 -7.12
CA ARG A 179 8.30 14.86 -6.07
C ARG A 179 8.45 13.45 -6.62
N TYR A 180 8.97 12.54 -5.81
CA TYR A 180 8.93 11.12 -6.14
C TYR A 180 7.49 10.62 -6.01
N VAL A 181 6.96 10.01 -7.07
CA VAL A 181 5.58 9.50 -7.12
C VAL A 181 5.65 7.99 -7.25
N ASN A 182 5.20 7.29 -6.22
CA ASN A 182 5.04 5.84 -6.22
C ASN A 182 3.63 5.40 -5.79
N SER A 183 2.88 6.25 -5.09
CA SER A 183 1.51 5.92 -4.71
C SER A 183 0.52 6.17 -5.83
N VAL A 184 -0.25 5.13 -6.17
CA VAL A 184 -1.32 5.17 -7.18
C VAL A 184 -2.64 4.81 -6.53
N LEU A 185 -3.64 5.68 -6.71
CA LEU A 185 -5.02 5.43 -6.33
C LEU A 185 -5.75 4.77 -7.49
N PHE A 186 -6.24 3.55 -7.32
CA PHE A 186 -7.12 2.90 -8.29
C PHE A 186 -8.57 2.96 -7.83
N LEU A 187 -9.45 3.41 -8.73
CA LEU A 187 -10.87 3.54 -8.49
C LEU A 187 -11.65 2.72 -9.52
N PRO A 188 -12.62 1.90 -9.10
CA PRO A 188 -13.43 1.12 -10.00
C PRO A 188 -14.61 1.91 -10.57
N ASP A 189 -15.19 1.37 -11.65
CA ASP A 189 -16.50 1.79 -12.19
C ASP A 189 -16.54 3.26 -12.63
N GLY A 190 -15.42 3.77 -13.15
CA GLY A 190 -15.30 5.14 -13.65
C GLY A 190 -15.30 6.23 -12.57
N ARG A 191 -15.26 5.85 -11.29
CA ARG A 191 -15.19 6.78 -10.16
C ARG A 191 -13.91 7.62 -10.23
N ARG A 192 -14.02 8.89 -9.81
CA ARG A 192 -12.88 9.82 -9.81
C ARG A 192 -12.54 10.34 -8.42
N PRO A 193 -11.27 10.68 -8.16
CA PRO A 193 -10.90 11.32 -6.91
C PRO A 193 -11.63 12.66 -6.75
N GLY A 194 -12.12 12.95 -5.54
CA GLY A 194 -12.82 14.20 -5.23
C GLY A 194 -14.32 14.23 -5.52
N GLU A 195 -14.91 13.19 -6.13
CA GLU A 195 -16.35 13.12 -6.44
C GLU A 195 -17.24 12.61 -5.29
N TYR A 196 -16.70 12.47 -4.07
CA TYR A 196 -17.46 11.97 -2.92
C TYR A 196 -17.77 13.08 -1.90
N PRO A 197 -19.05 13.32 -1.53
CA PRO A 197 -19.34 13.94 -0.25
C PRO A 197 -18.80 13.01 0.84
N MET A 198 -17.97 13.54 1.73
CA MET A 198 -17.51 12.85 2.93
C MET A 198 -18.75 12.30 3.65
N ARG A 199 -18.94 10.97 3.67
CA ARG A 199 -19.94 10.37 4.54
C ARG A 199 -19.45 10.56 5.96
N ASP A 200 -20.24 11.28 6.75
CA ASP A 200 -19.97 11.58 8.15
C ASP A 200 -20.18 10.32 9.01
N ASP A 201 -19.28 9.33 8.85
CA ASP A 201 -19.30 8.08 9.61
C ASP A 201 -18.57 8.24 10.95
N GLY A 202 -18.90 9.30 11.69
CA GLY A 202 -18.38 9.49 13.03
C GLY A 202 -18.68 10.84 13.63
N ALA A 203 -19.85 10.97 14.25
CA ALA A 203 -20.08 12.00 15.27
C ALA A 203 -18.89 11.97 16.26
N ARG A 204 -18.04 12.99 16.18
CA ARG A 204 -17.02 13.25 17.20
C ARG A 204 -17.76 13.45 18.50
N ALA A 205 -17.68 12.45 19.38
CA ALA A 205 -18.05 12.62 20.77
C ALA A 205 -17.13 13.69 21.37
N ASP A 206 -17.65 14.90 21.52
CA ASP A 206 -17.08 15.93 22.39
C ASP A 206 -17.04 15.36 23.81
N ARG A 207 -15.93 14.73 24.16
CA ARG A 207 -15.58 14.51 25.57
C ARG A 207 -15.18 15.87 26.13
N LYS A 208 -16.15 16.56 26.71
CA LYS A 208 -15.90 17.54 27.77
C LYS A 208 -15.09 16.86 28.86
N THR A 209 -13.87 17.31 29.06
CA THR A 209 -13.05 16.97 30.23
C THR A 209 -13.73 17.52 31.49
N PRO A 210 -13.92 16.74 32.56
CA PRO A 210 -14.39 17.28 33.82
C PRO A 210 -13.24 17.87 34.64
N ARG A 211 -13.56 19.04 35.21
CA ARG A 211 -12.87 19.90 36.19
C ARG A 211 -11.81 20.85 35.64
#